data_AF-A0A2J6RGW9-F1
#
_entry.id   AF-A0A2J6RGW9-F1
#
_cell.length_a   1.000
_cell.length_b   1.000
_cell.length_c   1.000
_cell.angle_alpha   90.00
_cell.angle_beta   90.00
_cell.angle_gamma   90.00
#
_symmetry.space_group_name_H-M   'P 1'
#
loop_
_entity.id
_entity.type
_entity.pdbx_description
1 polymer ?
#
loop_
_entity_poly.entity_id
_entity_poly.type
_entity_poly.pdbx_seq_one_letter_code
_entity_poly.pdbx_strand_id
1 'polypeptide(L)' 'TRKGYVGIVPSGAQVGDEVCVFDGGAVPFVLRKNYGREGDIIYELVGEGYIHGIMYGEVL' A
#
# COMPACT_ATOMS: atom_id res chain seq x y z
N THR A 1 -2.19 5.40 -11.25
CA THR A 1 -2.85 6.02 -10.08
C THR A 1 -3.20 7.48 -10.38
N ARG A 2 -3.94 8.20 -9.52
CA ARG A 2 -4.20 9.66 -9.71
C ARG A 2 -2.93 10.53 -9.70
N LYS A 3 -1.84 10.03 -9.11
CA LYS A 3 -0.53 10.70 -9.05
C LYS A 3 0.42 10.28 -10.18
N GLY A 4 -0.04 9.49 -11.16
CA GLY A 4 0.78 9.03 -12.29
C GLY A 4 1.64 7.79 -12.03
N TYR A 5 1.70 7.27 -10.79
CA TYR A 5 2.42 6.01 -10.50
C TYR A 5 1.79 4.82 -11.22
N VAL A 6 2.67 3.90 -11.63
CA VAL A 6 2.35 2.59 -12.23
C VAL A 6 3.03 1.49 -11.41
N GLY A 7 2.42 0.32 -11.34
CA GLY A 7 2.96 -0.77 -10.55
C GLY A 7 2.17 -2.06 -10.66
N ILE A 8 2.70 -3.10 -10.02
CA ILE A 8 2.10 -4.41 -9.86
C ILE A 8 1.66 -4.53 -8.40
N VAL A 9 0.42 -4.96 -8.19
CA VAL A 9 -0.19 -5.09 -6.86
C VAL A 9 -0.77 -6.51 -6.68
N PRO A 10 -1.02 -6.97 -5.44
CA PRO A 10 -1.65 -8.26 -5.19
C PRO A 10 -2.99 -8.39 -5.91
N SER A 11 -3.39 -9.62 -6.25
CA SER A 11 -4.66 -9.89 -6.94
C SER A 11 -5.90 -9.41 -6.18
N GLY A 12 -5.82 -9.34 -4.84
CA GLY A 12 -6.89 -8.83 -3.98
C GLY A 12 -6.96 -7.31 -3.86
N ALA A 13 -6.05 -6.57 -4.51
CA ALA A 13 -6.03 -5.11 -4.45
C ALA A 13 -7.22 -4.50 -5.18
N GLN A 14 -7.77 -3.42 -4.62
CA GLN A 14 -8.94 -2.73 -5.17
C GLN A 14 -8.82 -1.20 -5.04
N VAL A 15 -9.74 -0.49 -5.71
CA VAL A 15 -9.82 0.97 -5.58
C VAL A 15 -10.14 1.35 -4.14
N GLY A 16 -9.29 2.19 -3.55
CA GLY A 16 -9.40 2.63 -2.15
C GLY A 16 -8.32 2.03 -1.25
N ASP A 17 -7.64 0.98 -1.70
CA ASP A 17 -6.44 0.48 -1.01
C ASP A 17 -5.31 1.52 -1.11
N GLU A 18 -4.51 1.57 -0.04
CA GLU A 18 -3.41 2.50 0.14
C GLU A 18 -2.08 1.78 -0.08
N VAL A 19 -1.14 2.45 -0.74
CA VAL A 19 0.24 1.97 -0.87
C VAL A 19 1.06 2.63 0.21
N CYS A 20 1.73 1.84 1.04
CA CYS A 20 2.57 2.29 2.14
C CYS A 20 3.96 1.64 2.05
N VAL A 21 5.01 2.39 2.36
CA VAL A 21 6.34 1.83 2.64
C VAL A 21 6.53 1.94 4.14
N PHE A 22 6.68 0.81 4.83
CA PHE A 22 6.98 0.81 6.26
C PHE A 22 8.42 1.27 6.50
N ASP A 23 8.67 1.92 7.64
CA ASP A 23 10.03 2.28 8.03
C ASP A 23 10.91 1.02 8.13
N GLY A 24 12.09 1.06 7.50
CA GLY A 24 12.97 -0.10 7.31
C GLY A 24 12.46 -1.17 6.32
N GLY A 25 11.29 -0.97 5.70
CA GLY A 25 10.75 -1.86 4.68
C GLY A 25 11.44 -1.69 3.32
N ALA A 26 11.78 -2.80 2.67
CA ALA A 26 12.46 -2.79 1.37
C ALA A 26 11.50 -2.63 0.17
N VAL A 27 10.20 -2.81 0.39
CA VAL A 27 9.18 -2.87 -0.66
C VAL A 27 7.90 -2.13 -0.25
N PRO A 28 7.12 -1.64 -1.23
CA PRO A 28 5.76 -1.15 -0.99
C PRO A 28 4.79 -2.27 -0.56
N PHE A 29 3.87 -1.92 0.33
CA PHE A 29 2.76 -2.76 0.78
C PHE A 29 1.43 -2.12 0.41
N VAL A 30 0.46 -2.97 0.07
CA VAL A 30 -0.92 -2.57 -0.18
C VAL A 30 -1.73 -2.85 1.08
N LEU A 31 -2.32 -1.80 1.64
CA LEU A 31 -3.11 -1.81 2.86
C LEU A 31 -4.55 -1.43 2.56
N ARG A 32 -5.50 -2.13 3.17
CA ARG A 32 -6.91 -1.78 3.10
C ARG A 32 -7.36 -1.17 4.42
N LYS A 33 -7.87 0.06 4.36
CA LYS A 33 -8.44 0.74 5.51
C LYS A 33 -9.81 0.16 5.85
N ASN A 34 -9.98 -0.27 7.08
CA ASN A 34 -11.21 -0.77 7.68
C ASN A 34 -11.52 -0.01 8.98
N TYR A 35 -12.77 -0.11 9.45
CA TYR A 35 -13.22 0.47 10.71
C TYR A 35 -13.59 -0.66 11.69
N GLY A 36 -12.94 -0.65 12.86
CA GLY A 36 -13.21 -1.57 13.96
C GLY A 36 -14.53 -1.26 14.67
N ARG A 37 -14.85 -2.09 15.67
CA ARG A 37 -16.15 -2.04 16.40
C ARG A 37 -16.39 -0.72 17.14
N GLU A 38 -15.35 -0.01 17.52
CA GLU A 38 -15.42 1.26 18.27
C GLU A 38 -14.96 2.47 17.44
N GLY A 39 -14.93 2.33 16.10
CA GLY A 39 -14.44 3.38 15.21
C GLY A 39 -12.92 3.41 15.06
N ASP A 40 -12.20 2.45 15.65
CA ASP A 40 -10.77 2.26 15.45
C ASP A 40 -10.45 2.12 13.97
N ILE A 41 -9.37 2.76 13.53
CA ILE A 41 -8.86 2.56 12.18
C ILE A 41 -7.97 1.32 12.20
N ILE A 42 -8.35 0.31 11.43
CA ILE A 42 -7.59 -0.93 11.28
C ILE A 42 -7.15 -1.02 9.82
N TYR A 43 -5.89 -1.37 9.60
CA TYR A 43 -5.39 -1.67 8.26
C TYR A 43 -5.23 -3.18 8.11
N GLU A 44 -5.87 -3.72 7.09
CA GLU A 44 -5.63 -5.09 6.64
C GLU A 44 -4.48 -5.08 5.63
N LEU A 45 -3.51 -5.97 5.82
CA LEU A 45 -2.42 -6.18 4.86
C LEU A 45 -2.94 -7.02 3.69
N VAL A 46 -3.10 -6.40 2.52
CA VAL A 46 -3.52 -7.10 1.29
C VAL A 46 -2.33 -7.86 0.68
N GLY A 47 -1.12 -7.29 0.77
CA GLY A 47 0.13 -7.92 0.34
C GLY A 47 1.19 -6.91 -0.09
N GLU A 48 2.30 -7.42 -0.62
CA GLU A 48 3.38 -6.60 -1.18
C GLU A 48 3.14 -6.23 -2.65
N GLY A 49 3.72 -5.13 -3.12
CA GLY A 49 3.62 -4.69 -4.50
C GLY A 49 4.92 -4.07 -5.02
N TYR A 50 5.03 -4.00 -6.34
CA TYR A 50 6.07 -3.23 -7.03
C TYR A 50 5.45 -1.92 -7.48
N ILE A 51 5.98 -0.78 -7.07
CA ILE A 51 5.56 0.52 -7.59
C ILE A 51 6.77 1.20 -8.21
N HIS A 52 6.66 1.51 -9.50
CA HIS A 52 7.70 2.21 -10.24
C HIS A 52 7.87 3.62 -9.68
N GLY A 53 9.10 4.03 -9.38
CA GLY A 53 9.37 5.32 -8.75
C GLY A 53 9.33 5.29 -7.21
N ILE A 54 9.11 4.12 -6.59
CA ILE A 54 9.02 3.97 -5.11
C ILE A 54 9.92 2.84 -4.61
N MET A 55 9.89 1.69 -5.29
CA MET A 55 10.80 0.59 -4.96
C MET A 55 12.25 1.03 -5.24
N TYR A 56 13.21 0.66 -4.38
CA TYR A 56 14.63 1.10 -4.38
C TYR A 56 14.97 2.43 -3.67
N GLY A 57 14.16 2.86 -2.71
CA GLY A 57 14.52 3.97 -1.80
C GLY A 57 14.32 5.36 -2.38
N GLU A 58 13.53 5.47 -3.46
CA GLU A 58 13.17 6.75 -4.08
C GLU A 58 12.12 7.53 -3.26
N VAL A 59 11.56 6.88 -2.23
CA VAL A 59 10.68 7.47 -1.21
C VAL A 59 11.33 7.24 0.16
N LEU A 60 12.36 8.02 0.45
CA LEU A 60 12.95 8.24 1.78
C LEU A 60 13.02 9.75 2.02
#